data_AF-A0A5C4QYG8-F1
#
_entry.id   AF-A0A5C4QYG8-F1
#
_cell.length_a   1.000
_cell.length_b   1.000
_cell.length_c   1.000
_cell.angle_alpha   90.00
_cell.angle_beta   90.00
_cell.angle_gamma   90.00
#
_symmetry.space_group_name_H-M   'P 1'
#
loop_
_entity.id
_entity.type
_entity.pdbx_description
1 polymer ?
#
loop_
_entity_poly.entity_id
_entity_poly.type
_entity_poly.pdbx_seq_one_letter_code
_entity_poly.pdbx_strand_id
1 'polypeptide(L)'
;MPTLLRIRSATHAGYDRITFDFVGALPGYEVRYVDKVVEDGSGRTVTMPGRRYVQIRFEPAQAHSDSGDTAVTPRRMPLGYPMLRGYVINGDFEAVLSVALGLDDVVAFRVGEIPGTPGRIYVDVAA
;
A
#
# COMPACT_ATOMS: atom_id res chain seq x y z
N MET A 1 -16.79 7.26 -0.56
CA MET A 1 -15.67 6.36 -0.89
C MET A 1 -14.78 6.21 0.34
N PRO A 2 -14.22 5.04 0.68
CA PRO A 2 -13.07 4.95 1.56
C PRO A 2 -11.90 5.76 1.01
N THR A 3 -11.41 6.74 1.78
CA THR A 3 -10.33 7.63 1.32
C THR A 3 -9.08 7.42 2.16
N LEU A 4 -7.97 7.09 1.51
CA LEU A 4 -6.67 6.95 2.15
C LEU A 4 -6.12 8.32 2.53
N LEU A 5 -5.81 8.51 3.82
CA LEU A 5 -5.26 9.76 4.35
C LEU A 5 -3.78 9.66 4.68
N ARG A 6 -3.30 8.47 5.04
CA ARG A 6 -1.93 8.29 5.49
C ARG A 6 -1.43 6.87 5.26
N ILE A 7 -0.16 6.79 4.88
CA ILE A 7 0.62 5.55 4.89
C ILE A 7 1.66 5.69 6.01
N ARG A 8 1.73 4.70 6.89
CA ARG A 8 2.70 4.63 7.99
C ARG A 8 3.44 3.32 7.93
N SER A 9 4.66 3.29 8.46
CA SER A 9 5.46 2.08 8.51
C SER A 9 6.41 2.07 9.70
N ALA A 10 6.73 0.88 10.19
CA ALA A 10 7.68 0.68 11.28
C ALA A 10 8.24 -0.74 11.28
N THR A 11 9.44 -0.92 11.81
CA THR A 11 10.02 -2.24 12.13
C THR A 11 9.61 -2.67 13.52
N HIS A 12 9.28 -3.95 13.66
CA HIS A 12 8.99 -4.63 14.91
C HIS A 12 9.89 -5.86 15.05
N ALA A 13 9.84 -6.52 16.21
CA ALA A 13 10.56 -7.78 16.40
C ALA A 13 10.00 -8.88 15.47
N GLY A 14 10.76 -9.25 14.44
CA GLY A 14 10.45 -10.33 13.49
C GLY A 14 9.57 -9.93 12.30
N TYR A 15 9.18 -8.66 12.15
CA TYR A 15 8.43 -8.20 10.99
C TYR A 15 8.53 -6.68 10.78
N ASP A 16 8.35 -6.24 9.55
CA ASP A 16 8.07 -4.85 9.20
C ASP A 16 6.57 -4.69 8.95
N ARG A 17 5.98 -3.61 9.46
CA ARG A 17 4.57 -3.27 9.25
C ARG A 17 4.45 -2.04 8.37
N ILE A 18 3.55 -2.09 7.39
CA ILE A 18 2.98 -0.91 6.73
C ILE A 18 1.49 -0.83 7.05
N THR A 19 0.96 0.38 7.21
CA THR A 19 -0.42 0.64 7.61
C THR A 19 -1.02 1.75 6.75
N PHE A 20 -2.26 1.54 6.34
CA PHE A 20 -3.06 2.43 5.50
C PHE A 20 -4.23 2.96 6.33
N ASP A 21 -4.21 4.26 6.63
CA ASP A 21 -5.25 4.93 7.41
C ASP A 21 -6.36 5.43 6.48
N PHE A 22 -7.56 4.86 6.57
CA PHE A 22 -8.73 5.22 5.78
C PHE A 22 -9.76 5.99 6.61
N VAL A 23 -10.35 7.03 6.00
CA VAL A 23 -11.61 7.62 6.47
C VAL A 23 -12.79 7.01 5.72
N GLY A 24 -13.92 6.84 6.42
CA GLY A 24 -15.07 6.08 5.94
C GLY A 24 -14.99 4.60 6.36
N ALA A 25 -15.76 3.75 5.69
CA ALA A 25 -15.66 2.30 5.89
C ALA A 25 -14.29 1.77 5.44
N LEU A 26 -13.82 0.67 6.02
CA LEU A 26 -12.65 -0.02 5.50
C LEU A 26 -12.96 -0.59 4.11
N PRO A 27 -12.07 -0.40 3.10
CA PRO A 27 -12.27 -0.97 1.77
C PRO A 27 -12.03 -2.49 1.78
N GLY A 28 -12.60 -3.19 0.80
CA GLY A 28 -12.13 -4.53 0.46
C GLY A 28 -10.71 -4.47 -0.08
N TYR A 29 -9.98 -5.58 0.01
CA TYR A 29 -8.60 -5.63 -0.46
C TYR A 29 -8.19 -6.99 -1.04
N GLU A 30 -7.27 -6.93 -2.00
CA GLU A 30 -6.51 -8.06 -2.51
C GLU A 30 -5.02 -7.79 -2.30
N VAL A 31 -4.26 -8.79 -1.84
CA VAL A 31 -2.81 -8.69 -1.65
C VAL A 31 -2.15 -9.89 -2.30
N ARG A 32 -1.25 -9.65 -3.26
CA ARG A 32 -0.56 -10.71 -4.00
C ARG A 32 0.86 -10.32 -4.40
N TYR A 33 1.73 -11.32 -4.56
CA TYR A 33 3.02 -11.11 -5.22
C TYR A 33 2.83 -10.84 -6.72
N VAL A 34 3.71 -10.01 -7.28
CA VAL A 34 3.76 -9.69 -8.71
C VAL A 34 5.20 -9.66 -9.21
N ASP A 35 5.41 -10.03 -10.49
CA ASP A 35 6.75 -10.04 -11.09
C ASP A 35 7.29 -8.64 -11.36
N LYS A 36 6.40 -7.68 -11.65
CA LYS A 36 6.72 -6.28 -11.90
C LYS A 36 5.59 -5.37 -11.44
N VAL A 37 5.94 -4.16 -11.05
CA VAL A 37 4.97 -3.10 -10.74
C VAL A 37 4.69 -2.29 -12.00
N VAL A 38 3.43 -2.03 -12.29
CA VAL A 38 2.98 -1.20 -13.42
C VAL A 38 2.00 -0.14 -12.95
N GLU A 39 1.99 1.01 -13.62
CA GLU A 39 0.95 2.03 -13.42
C GLU A 39 -0.38 1.56 -13.99
N ASP A 40 -1.45 1.69 -13.21
CA ASP A 40 -2.82 1.41 -13.67
C ASP A 40 -3.18 2.29 -14.87
N GLY A 41 -4.00 1.75 -15.76
CA GLY A 41 -4.41 2.39 -17.02
C GLY A 41 -3.33 2.43 -18.11
N SER A 42 -2.10 2.86 -17.78
CA SER A 42 -1.02 3.01 -18.78
C SER A 42 -0.17 1.75 -18.99
N GLY A 43 -0.11 0.86 -17.99
CA GLY A 43 0.71 -0.36 -18.05
C GLY A 43 2.23 -0.13 -18.01
N ARG A 44 2.69 1.11 -17.81
CA ARG A 44 4.12 1.44 -17.75
C ARG A 44 4.74 0.86 -16.49
N THR A 45 5.89 0.21 -16.64
CA THR A 45 6.66 -0.33 -15.50
C THR A 45 7.10 0.78 -14.55
N VAL A 46 6.97 0.54 -13.25
CA VAL A 46 7.41 1.44 -12.18
C VAL A 46 8.68 0.88 -11.54
N THR A 47 9.76 1.65 -11.60
CA THR A 47 10.99 1.34 -10.84
C THR A 47 10.83 1.80 -9.40
N MET A 48 11.10 0.90 -8.45
CA MET A 48 11.07 1.18 -7.02
C MET A 48 12.06 0.29 -6.25
N PRO A 49 12.43 0.64 -5.00
CA PRO A 49 13.29 -0.21 -4.17
C PRO A 49 12.69 -1.60 -3.94
N GLY A 50 13.54 -2.60 -3.73
CA GLY A 50 13.14 -3.99 -3.49
C GLY A 50 13.56 -4.93 -4.63
N ARG A 51 13.61 -6.22 -4.31
CA ARG A 51 13.95 -7.34 -5.20
C ARG A 51 12.74 -8.21 -5.51
N ARG A 52 11.67 -8.08 -4.72
CA ARG A 52 10.36 -8.72 -4.88
C ARG A 52 9.27 -7.69 -4.65
N TYR A 53 8.10 -7.89 -5.25
CA TYR A 53 7.01 -6.92 -5.21
C TYR A 53 5.70 -7.56 -4.76
N VAL A 54 5.00 -6.87 -3.85
CA VAL A 54 3.64 -7.20 -3.45
C VAL A 54 2.73 -6.08 -3.92
N GLN A 55 1.69 -6.42 -4.69
CA GLN A 55 0.62 -5.49 -5.05
C GLN A 55 -0.50 -5.62 -4.03
N ILE A 56 -0.92 -4.48 -3.50
CA ILE A 56 -2.13 -4.31 -2.72
C ILE A 56 -3.11 -3.54 -3.59
N ARG A 57 -4.33 -4.05 -3.72
CA ARG A 57 -5.43 -3.39 -4.42
C ARG A 57 -6.58 -3.21 -3.45
N PHE A 58 -6.96 -1.96 -3.19
CA PHE A 58 -8.11 -1.60 -2.39
C PHE A 58 -9.28 -1.23 -3.29
N GLU A 59 -10.44 -1.82 -3.06
CA GLU A 59 -11.68 -1.52 -3.79
C GLU A 59 -12.91 -1.76 -2.90
N PRO A 60 -13.86 -0.81 -2.83
CA PRO A 60 -13.78 0.53 -3.40
C PRO A 60 -12.87 1.44 -2.55
N ALA A 61 -11.96 2.21 -3.14
CA ALA A 61 -11.09 3.15 -2.44
C ALA A 61 -10.53 4.27 -3.34
N GLN A 62 -10.10 5.38 -2.74
CA GLN A 62 -9.39 6.48 -3.42
C GLN A 62 -8.29 7.09 -2.54
N ALA A 63 -7.32 7.75 -3.17
CA ALA A 63 -6.22 8.51 -2.55
C ALA A 63 -6.25 10.01 -2.92
N HIS A 64 -7.40 10.47 -3.40
CA HIS A 64 -7.73 11.87 -3.70
C HIS A 64 -9.02 12.31 -2.99
N SER A 65 -9.24 13.62 -2.88
CA SER A 65 -10.51 14.22 -2.46
C SER A 65 -11.53 14.14 -3.60
N ASP A 66 -12.80 14.43 -3.31
CA ASP A 66 -13.86 14.47 -4.32
C ASP A 66 -13.65 15.59 -5.37
N SER A 67 -12.83 16.60 -5.06
CA SER A 67 -12.37 17.64 -5.99
C SER A 67 -11.18 17.20 -6.87
N GLY A 68 -10.63 16.00 -6.63
CA GLY A 68 -9.46 15.46 -7.34
C GLY A 68 -8.11 15.84 -6.72
N ASP A 69 -8.10 16.56 -5.60
CA ASP A 69 -6.86 16.94 -4.92
C ASP A 69 -6.23 15.72 -4.24
N THR A 70 -4.90 15.66 -4.18
CA THR A 70 -4.20 14.54 -3.52
C THR A 70 -4.51 14.52 -2.02
N ALA A 71 -5.06 13.41 -1.52
CA ALA A 71 -5.44 13.25 -0.11
C ALA A 71 -4.32 12.61 0.75
N VAL A 72 -3.35 11.95 0.11
CA VAL A 72 -2.24 11.27 0.79
C VAL A 72 -0.89 11.65 0.20
N THR A 73 0.03 12.03 1.09
CA THR A 73 1.44 12.26 0.75
C THR A 73 2.35 11.63 1.82
N PRO A 74 3.54 11.13 1.44
CA PRO A 74 4.02 10.96 0.06
C PRO A 74 3.35 9.76 -0.63
N ARG A 75 3.17 9.85 -1.96
CA ARG A 75 2.64 8.75 -2.79
C ARG A 75 3.68 7.67 -3.11
N ARG A 76 4.95 7.91 -2.80
CA ARG A 76 6.04 6.95 -2.94
C ARG A 76 7.12 7.24 -1.91
N MET A 77 7.71 6.21 -1.32
CA MET A 77 8.75 6.40 -0.31
C MET A 77 9.71 5.21 -0.29
N PRO A 78 11.04 5.43 -0.45
CA PRO A 78 12.02 4.42 -0.10
C PRO A 78 12.04 4.21 1.42
N LEU A 79 12.20 2.96 1.85
CA LEU A 79 12.26 2.55 3.24
C LEU A 79 13.55 1.77 3.49
N GLY A 80 14.11 1.92 4.68
CA GLY A 80 15.38 1.30 5.07
C GLY A 80 15.23 0.09 5.98
N TYR A 81 14.04 -0.49 6.06
CA TYR A 81 13.75 -1.57 7.01
C TYR A 81 14.31 -2.92 6.54
N PRO A 82 14.50 -3.91 7.44
CA PRO A 82 15.13 -5.17 7.09
C PRO A 82 14.49 -5.88 5.88
N MET A 83 13.16 -5.96 5.83
CA MET A 83 12.44 -6.61 4.74
C MET A 83 11.70 -5.61 3.84
N LEU A 84 11.06 -4.58 4.41
CA LEU A 84 10.28 -3.59 3.67
C LEU A 84 11.19 -2.45 3.14
N ARG A 85 11.41 -2.44 1.82
CA ARG A 85 12.35 -1.54 1.13
C ARG A 85 11.70 -0.28 0.55
N GLY A 86 10.39 -0.24 0.42
CA GLY A 86 9.67 0.96 -0.02
C GLY A 86 8.24 0.68 -0.47
N TYR A 87 7.52 1.73 -0.82
CA TYR A 87 6.20 1.63 -1.45
C TYR A 87 5.99 2.67 -2.54
N VAL A 88 5.00 2.41 -3.41
CA VAL A 88 4.49 3.37 -4.41
C VAL A 88 2.98 3.17 -4.57
N ILE A 89 2.21 4.26 -4.62
CA ILE A 89 0.84 4.25 -5.11
C ILE A 89 0.93 4.26 -6.64
N ASN A 90 0.60 3.14 -7.28
CA ASN A 90 0.69 2.91 -8.72
C ASN A 90 -0.67 2.91 -9.44
N GLY A 91 -1.74 3.29 -8.74
CA GLY A 91 -3.07 3.48 -9.32
C GLY A 91 -4.04 4.10 -8.32
N ASP A 92 -4.93 4.95 -8.80
CA ASP A 92 -5.90 5.71 -7.99
C ASP A 92 -6.98 6.28 -8.92
N PHE A 93 -7.83 5.40 -9.43
CA PHE A 93 -8.84 5.72 -10.44
C PHE A 93 -10.02 4.74 -10.35
N GLU A 94 -11.22 5.17 -10.75
CA GLU A 94 -12.43 4.30 -10.82
C GLU A 94 -12.71 3.50 -9.54
N ALA A 95 -12.51 4.10 -8.36
CA ALA A 95 -12.65 3.45 -7.05
C ALA A 95 -11.64 2.33 -6.77
N VAL A 96 -10.54 2.29 -7.52
CA VAL A 96 -9.44 1.35 -7.32
C VAL A 96 -8.20 2.12 -6.88
N LEU A 97 -7.69 1.75 -5.71
CA LEU A 97 -6.43 2.26 -5.19
C LEU A 97 -5.40 1.12 -5.15
N SER A 98 -4.35 1.26 -5.94
CA SER A 98 -3.26 0.29 -6.08
C SER A 98 -2.00 0.81 -5.39
N VAL A 99 -1.47 0.02 -4.45
CA VAL A 99 -0.19 0.28 -3.78
C VAL A 99 0.73 -0.92 -3.92
N ALA A 100 1.92 -0.72 -4.46
CA ALA A 100 2.96 -1.74 -4.49
C ALA A 100 3.97 -1.56 -3.35
N LEU A 101 4.37 -2.66 -2.74
CA LEU A 101 5.44 -2.76 -1.75
C LEU A 101 6.66 -3.40 -2.40
N GLY A 102 7.83 -2.86 -2.09
CA GLY A 102 9.12 -3.46 -2.43
C GLY A 102 9.70 -4.20 -1.25
N LEU A 103 10.01 -5.48 -1.41
CA LEU A 103 10.56 -6.36 -0.39
C LEU A 103 11.98 -6.82 -0.75
N ASP A 104 12.78 -7.18 0.25
CA ASP A 104 14.13 -7.71 0.03
C ASP A 104 14.11 -9.16 -0.50
N ASP A 105 13.16 -9.98 -0.05
CA ASP A 105 12.95 -11.34 -0.57
C ASP A 105 11.46 -11.75 -0.51
N VAL A 106 11.15 -12.97 -0.96
CA VAL A 106 9.84 -13.58 -0.81
C VAL A 106 9.69 -14.05 0.63
N VAL A 107 8.75 -13.45 1.35
CA VAL A 107 8.45 -13.80 2.74
C VAL A 107 6.96 -14.02 2.96
N ALA A 108 6.64 -14.70 4.07
CA ALA A 108 5.28 -14.72 4.57
C ALA A 108 4.85 -13.30 4.95
N PHE A 109 3.59 -13.00 4.67
CA PHE A 109 2.96 -11.76 5.12
C PHE A 109 1.60 -12.06 5.76
N ARG A 110 1.16 -11.14 6.63
CA ARG A 110 -0.16 -11.14 7.24
C ARG A 110 -0.84 -9.82 6.93
N VAL A 111 -2.13 -9.88 6.64
CA VAL A 111 -2.98 -8.69 6.51
C VAL A 111 -3.99 -8.67 7.65
N GLY A 112 -4.32 -7.49 8.15
CA GLY A 112 -5.40 -7.36 9.12
C GLY A 112 -5.99 -5.96 9.17
N GLU A 113 -7.13 -5.89 9.83
CA GLU A 113 -7.91 -4.67 10.00
C GLU A 113 -7.87 -4.21 11.45
N ILE A 114 -7.84 -2.90 11.65
CA ILE A 114 -8.07 -2.26 12.95
C ILE A 114 -9.21 -1.26 12.77
N PRO A 115 -10.40 -1.53 13.32
CA PRO A 115 -11.53 -0.61 13.22
C PRO A 115 -11.24 0.70 13.96
N GLY A 116 -11.89 1.78 13.55
CA GLY A 116 -11.75 3.10 14.16
C GLY A 116 -12.04 4.23 13.20
N THR A 117 -11.77 5.46 13.64
CA THR A 117 -11.86 6.69 12.83
C THR A 117 -10.57 7.48 13.02
N PRO A 118 -9.54 7.29 12.16
CA PRO A 118 -9.56 6.46 10.95
C PRO A 118 -9.48 4.95 11.21
N GLY A 119 -10.11 4.18 10.31
CA GLY A 119 -9.94 2.73 10.22
C GLY A 119 -8.60 2.41 9.57
N ARG A 120 -8.01 1.25 9.88
CA ARG A 120 -6.69 0.88 9.36
C ARG A 120 -6.67 -0.51 8.76
N ILE A 121 -5.98 -0.65 7.63
CA ILE A 121 -5.53 -1.94 7.10
C ILE A 121 -4.01 -1.98 7.25
N TYR A 122 -3.46 -3.07 7.78
CA TYR A 122 -2.01 -3.25 7.89
C TYR A 122 -1.55 -4.50 7.15
N VAL A 123 -0.31 -4.44 6.66
CA VAL A 123 0.43 -5.59 6.13
C VAL A 123 1.71 -5.74 6.93
N ASP A 124 1.88 -6.91 7.53
CA ASP A 124 3.11 -7.34 8.20
C ASP A 124 3.88 -8.25 7.26
N VAL A 125 5.16 -7.97 7.03
CA VAL A 125 6.07 -8.83 6.27
C VAL A 125 7.15 -9.35 7.21
N ALA A 126 7.39 -10.66 7.21
CA ALA A 126 8.39 -11.26 8.10
C ALA A 126 9.80 -10.71 7.83
N ALA A 127 10.57 -10.44 8.88
CA ALA A 127 11.86 -9.76 8.84
C ALA A 127 12.89 -10.43 9.77
#